data_AF-A0A8I0SZS6-F1
#
_entry.id   AF-A0A8I0SZS6-F1
#
_cell.length_a   1.000
_cell.length_b   1.000
_cell.length_c   1.000
_cell.angle_alpha   90.00
_cell.angle_beta   90.00
_cell.angle_gamma   90.00
#
_symmetry.space_group_name_H-M   'P 1'
#
loop_
_entity.id
_entity.type
_entity.pdbx_description
1 polymer ?
#
loop_
_entity_poly.entity_id
_entity_poly.type
_entity_poly.pdbx_seq_one_letter_code
_entity_poly.pdbx_strand_id
1 'polypeptide(L)'
;MNNKNDQLFCNVREMKIKTAKPILNETVVREWFYHQRERTSIYYKKEILNLPPFWTNDEILRNYKFVNTKRTWDKETKWLLKNVINNDLLSYENKILNSFLFRVINKSETLNELNAPFDFSKMTLNDINEKIRERTYNISLKNPDYVFFSAAYILGGPKVNFGKFLEKKESSVEKDMVIRMIKFVFYNQEIIVNGVKSSVNQFEVFNHLKSFSGIGDFLAYQIFVDLTYIINFPFTEMNFVISGPGCERGINWIFSNRDGMNSEECLFWFTINQDHIAEKYHEEWELDKIFHFLPKEERVYTLMDMENSGACEIDKRCRTKFGNKRPKQKYHYQSNNLSLL
;
A
#
# COMPACT_ATOMS: atom_id res chain seq x y z
N MET A 1 16.43 18.61 0.15
CA MET A 1 16.03 17.19 0.15
C MET A 1 17.17 16.38 -0.44
N ASN A 2 18.19 16.06 0.36
CA ASN A 2 19.38 15.34 -0.10
C ASN A 2 19.49 14.01 0.66
N ASN A 3 19.32 12.93 -0.11
CA ASN A 3 19.69 11.52 0.10
C ASN A 3 18.51 10.60 -0.25
N LYS A 4 18.49 10.16 -1.51
CA LYS A 4 17.57 9.16 -2.07
C LYS A 4 18.43 8.24 -2.95
N ASN A 5 19.26 7.46 -2.25
CA ASN A 5 20.36 6.60 -2.73
C ASN A 5 19.86 5.37 -3.48
N ASP A 6 18.86 5.55 -4.33
CA ASP A 6 18.23 4.48 -5.07
C ASP A 6 19.26 3.79 -5.95
N GLN A 7 19.30 2.46 -5.87
CA GLN A 7 19.81 1.69 -7.00
C GLN A 7 18.77 1.82 -8.13
N LEU A 8 19.19 2.36 -9.28
CA LEU A 8 18.34 2.45 -10.45
C LEU A 8 18.02 1.06 -10.97
N PHE A 9 16.76 0.86 -11.41
CA PHE A 9 16.29 -0.45 -11.88
C PHE A 9 16.63 -1.58 -10.89
N CYS A 10 16.46 -1.31 -9.58
CA CYS A 10 16.68 -2.32 -8.56
C CYS A 10 15.83 -3.56 -8.88
N ASN A 11 16.34 -4.75 -8.56
CA ASN A 11 15.70 -6.06 -8.81
C ASN A 11 15.26 -6.42 -10.25
N VAL A 12 15.60 -5.63 -11.27
CA VAL A 12 15.21 -5.88 -12.67
C VAL A 12 16.36 -5.69 -13.65
N ARG A 13 16.21 -6.18 -14.89
CA ARG A 13 17.23 -6.03 -15.94
C ARG A 13 16.95 -4.77 -16.76
N GLU A 14 17.66 -3.69 -16.46
CA GLU A 14 17.55 -2.41 -17.18
C GLU A 14 17.62 -2.58 -18.71
N MET A 15 18.61 -3.34 -19.20
CA MET A 15 18.78 -3.55 -20.65
C MET A 15 17.58 -4.26 -21.27
N LYS A 16 16.93 -5.17 -20.53
CA LYS A 16 15.73 -5.84 -21.02
C LYS A 16 14.57 -4.85 -21.15
N ILE A 17 14.37 -4.00 -20.15
CA ILE A 17 13.33 -2.95 -20.17
C ILE A 17 13.56 -1.99 -21.33
N LYS A 18 14.79 -1.51 -21.54
CA LYS A 18 15.09 -0.53 -22.59
C LYS A 18 14.94 -1.08 -24.02
N THR A 19 15.12 -2.39 -24.21
CA THR A 19 15.12 -3.00 -25.56
C THR A 19 13.85 -3.76 -25.90
N ALA A 20 13.02 -4.07 -24.91
CA ALA A 20 11.81 -4.84 -25.12
C ALA A 20 10.80 -4.12 -26.03
N LYS A 21 10.18 -4.89 -26.92
CA LYS A 21 9.11 -4.45 -27.84
C LYS A 21 7.85 -5.27 -27.57
N PRO A 22 7.20 -5.10 -26.40
CA PRO A 22 6.01 -5.85 -26.06
C PRO A 22 4.84 -5.53 -27.00
N ILE A 23 3.86 -6.44 -27.04
CA ILE A 23 2.57 -6.21 -27.67
C ILE A 23 1.54 -6.01 -26.57
N LEU A 24 0.90 -4.83 -26.57
CA LEU A 24 -0.13 -4.49 -25.60
C LEU A 24 -1.52 -4.85 -26.13
N ASN A 25 -2.43 -5.19 -25.22
CA ASN A 25 -3.84 -5.36 -25.50
C ASN A 25 -4.51 -3.98 -25.54
N GLU A 26 -4.84 -3.51 -26.73
CA GLU A 26 -5.42 -2.18 -26.94
C GLU A 26 -6.65 -1.92 -26.06
N THR A 27 -7.61 -2.85 -26.03
CA THR A 27 -8.83 -2.70 -25.23
C THR A 27 -8.52 -2.47 -23.75
N VAL A 28 -7.54 -3.21 -23.21
CA VAL A 28 -7.13 -3.07 -21.81
C VAL A 28 -6.37 -1.78 -21.57
N VAL A 29 -5.49 -1.38 -22.49
CA VAL A 29 -4.74 -0.12 -22.38
C VAL A 29 -5.69 1.08 -22.36
N ARG A 30 -6.72 1.11 -23.21
CA ARG A 30 -7.74 2.16 -23.18
C ARG A 30 -8.49 2.18 -21.84
N GLU A 31 -8.86 1.01 -21.31
CA GLU A 31 -9.46 0.91 -19.98
C GLU A 31 -8.53 1.38 -18.86
N TRP A 32 -7.22 1.13 -19.00
CA TRP A 32 -6.21 1.57 -18.04
C TRP A 32 -6.18 3.09 -17.96
N PHE A 33 -6.02 3.77 -19.11
CA PHE A 33 -5.96 5.24 -19.15
C PHE A 33 -7.26 5.87 -18.64
N TYR A 34 -8.41 5.35 -19.10
CA TYR A 34 -9.71 5.79 -18.61
C TYR A 34 -9.82 5.62 -17.09
N HIS A 35 -9.44 4.45 -16.56
CA HIS A 35 -9.51 4.17 -15.13
C HIS A 35 -8.67 5.14 -14.30
N GLN A 36 -7.43 5.42 -14.73
CA GLN A 36 -6.55 6.33 -13.99
C GLN A 36 -7.08 7.77 -14.00
N ARG A 37 -7.55 8.26 -15.16
CA ARG A 37 -8.17 9.59 -15.28
C ARG A 37 -9.43 9.69 -14.42
N GLU A 38 -10.33 8.73 -14.55
CA GLU A 38 -11.63 8.76 -13.86
C GLU A 38 -11.44 8.61 -12.34
N ARG A 39 -10.52 7.74 -11.90
CA ARG A 39 -10.26 7.54 -10.47
C ARG A 39 -9.63 8.78 -9.81
N THR A 40 -8.78 9.49 -10.55
CA THR A 40 -8.21 10.79 -10.13
C THR A 40 -9.29 11.87 -10.08
N SER A 41 -10.15 11.95 -11.10
CA SER A 41 -11.30 12.87 -11.15
C SER A 41 -12.26 12.67 -9.98
N ILE A 42 -12.58 11.42 -9.63
CA ILE A 42 -13.39 11.07 -8.46
C ILE A 42 -12.72 11.60 -7.18
N TYR A 43 -11.41 11.39 -7.01
CA TYR A 43 -10.68 11.89 -5.84
C TYR A 43 -10.75 13.41 -5.75
N TYR A 44 -10.50 14.12 -6.86
CA TYR A 44 -10.58 15.57 -6.91
C TYR A 44 -11.97 16.10 -6.53
N LYS A 45 -13.03 15.59 -7.17
CA LYS A 45 -14.42 15.99 -6.88
C LYS A 45 -14.81 15.73 -5.43
N LYS A 46 -14.43 14.57 -4.89
CA LYS A 46 -14.81 14.14 -3.55
C LYS A 46 -14.00 14.83 -2.46
N GLU A 47 -12.68 14.80 -2.55
CA GLU A 47 -11.78 15.08 -1.42
C GLU A 47 -11.18 16.49 -1.51
N ILE A 48 -11.14 17.10 -2.70
CA ILE A 48 -10.63 18.46 -2.90
C ILE A 48 -11.78 19.47 -3.00
N LEU A 49 -12.77 19.19 -3.84
CA LEU A 49 -13.93 20.06 -4.01
C LEU A 49 -15.06 19.82 -3.00
N ASN A 50 -15.02 18.71 -2.24
CA ASN A 50 -16.05 18.31 -1.29
C ASN A 50 -17.47 18.26 -1.90
N LEU A 51 -17.57 17.84 -3.17
CA LEU A 51 -18.86 17.72 -3.84
C LEU A 51 -19.70 16.58 -3.23
N PRO A 52 -21.03 16.73 -3.20
CA PRO A 52 -21.91 15.66 -2.73
C PRO A 52 -21.78 14.39 -3.60
N PRO A 53 -22.22 13.23 -3.08
CA PRO A 53 -22.27 11.97 -3.81
C PRO A 53 -22.77 12.06 -5.26
N PHE A 54 -22.27 11.12 -6.07
CA PHE A 54 -22.35 11.05 -7.54
C PHE A 54 -21.20 11.77 -8.27
N TRP A 55 -19.98 11.25 -8.12
CA TRP A 55 -18.77 11.83 -8.73
C TRP A 55 -18.44 11.28 -10.13
N THR A 56 -19.09 10.19 -10.55
CA THR A 56 -18.79 9.49 -11.81
C THR A 56 -20.03 8.84 -12.41
N ASN A 57 -20.04 8.73 -13.74
CA ASN A 57 -20.99 7.93 -14.50
C ASN A 57 -20.51 6.48 -14.72
N ASP A 58 -19.25 6.16 -14.38
CA ASP A 58 -18.75 4.78 -14.47
C ASP A 58 -19.40 3.91 -13.39
N GLU A 59 -20.19 2.94 -13.83
CA GLU A 59 -20.96 2.08 -12.92
C GLU A 59 -20.07 1.18 -12.06
N ILE A 60 -18.89 0.79 -12.55
CA ILE A 60 -17.96 -0.09 -11.84
C ILE A 60 -17.33 0.69 -10.68
N LEU A 61 -16.84 1.91 -10.95
CA LEU A 61 -16.24 2.79 -9.95
C LEU A 61 -17.26 3.33 -8.95
N ARG A 62 -18.52 3.48 -9.37
CA ARG A 62 -19.64 3.84 -8.49
C ARG A 62 -20.00 2.74 -7.49
N ASN A 63 -19.96 1.47 -7.93
CA ASN A 63 -20.50 0.36 -7.15
C ASN A 63 -19.46 -0.40 -6.32
N TYR A 64 -18.16 -0.32 -6.65
CA TYR A 64 -17.12 -1.14 -6.02
C TYR A 64 -15.95 -0.31 -5.50
N LYS A 65 -15.25 -0.82 -4.48
CA LYS A 65 -14.06 -0.16 -3.92
C LYS A 65 -12.82 -0.40 -4.79
N PHE A 66 -12.20 0.69 -5.19
CA PHE A 66 -10.90 0.77 -5.84
C PHE A 66 -9.97 1.66 -5.01
N VAL A 67 -8.68 1.32 -4.95
CA VAL A 67 -7.69 2.25 -4.40
C VAL A 67 -7.69 3.56 -5.17
N ASN A 68 -7.13 4.61 -4.57
CA ASN A 68 -6.86 5.83 -5.29
C ASN A 68 -5.67 5.66 -6.26
N THR A 69 -5.57 6.54 -7.25
CA THR A 69 -4.45 6.58 -8.20
C THR A 69 -3.11 6.74 -7.48
N LYS A 70 -3.06 7.58 -6.44
CA LYS A 70 -1.91 7.66 -5.53
C LYS A 70 -2.19 6.92 -4.24
N ARG A 71 -1.27 6.05 -3.82
CA ARG A 71 -1.38 5.31 -2.55
C ARG A 71 -1.47 6.22 -1.33
N THR A 72 -0.81 7.38 -1.37
CA THR A 72 -0.82 8.39 -0.31
C THR A 72 -2.21 9.02 -0.10
N TRP A 73 -3.12 8.86 -1.04
CA TRP A 73 -4.51 9.33 -0.94
C TRP A 73 -5.45 8.35 -0.25
N ASP A 74 -5.03 7.10 -0.07
CA ASP A 74 -5.83 6.09 0.60
C ASP A 74 -5.97 6.40 2.10
N LYS A 75 -7.15 6.13 2.67
CA LYS A 75 -7.49 6.43 4.07
C LYS A 75 -6.43 5.90 5.05
N GLU A 76 -6.05 4.63 4.92
CA GLU A 76 -5.10 4.00 5.83
C GLU A 76 -3.71 4.63 5.69
N THR A 77 -3.27 4.94 4.47
CA THR A 77 -1.99 5.62 4.22
C THR A 77 -2.01 7.05 4.75
N LYS A 78 -3.11 7.79 4.59
CA LYS A 78 -3.29 9.12 5.20
C LYS A 78 -3.12 9.07 6.72
N TRP A 79 -3.65 8.03 7.38
CA TRP A 79 -3.46 7.83 8.82
C TRP A 79 -1.99 7.59 9.16
N LEU A 80 -1.30 6.71 8.43
CA LEU A 80 0.13 6.44 8.63
C LEU A 80 0.96 7.73 8.47
N LEU A 81 0.74 8.48 7.39
CA LEU A 81 1.44 9.72 7.11
C LEU A 81 1.27 10.73 8.25
N LYS A 82 0.03 10.95 8.69
CA LYS A 82 -0.28 11.92 9.75
C LYS A 82 0.27 11.50 11.11
N ASN A 83 0.03 10.26 11.53
CA ASN A 83 0.25 9.86 12.92
C ASN A 83 1.64 9.29 13.18
N VAL A 84 2.29 8.72 12.15
CA VAL A 84 3.61 8.09 12.28
C VAL A 84 4.67 8.91 11.56
N ILE A 85 4.51 9.12 10.25
CA ILE A 85 5.59 9.64 9.39
C ILE A 85 5.89 11.11 9.71
N ASN A 86 4.85 11.94 9.77
CA ASN A 86 4.94 13.39 10.02
C ASN A 86 4.82 13.74 11.51
N ASN A 87 4.96 12.75 12.39
CA ASN A 87 4.96 12.97 13.83
C ASN A 87 6.38 13.24 14.34
N ASP A 88 6.66 14.49 14.70
CA ASP A 88 7.98 14.93 15.17
C ASP A 88 8.33 14.40 16.58
N LEU A 89 7.35 13.88 17.33
CA LEU A 89 7.58 13.27 18.64
C LEU A 89 8.16 11.85 18.53
N LEU A 90 8.07 11.21 17.36
CA LEU A 90 8.63 9.88 17.14
C LEU A 90 10.05 9.95 16.61
N SER A 91 10.95 9.17 17.22
CA SER A 91 12.26 8.91 16.66
C SER A 91 12.17 8.17 15.32
N TYR A 92 13.25 8.22 14.54
CA TYR A 92 13.34 7.51 13.27
C TYR A 92 13.09 6.01 13.42
N GLU A 93 13.62 5.38 14.47
CA GLU A 93 13.44 3.97 14.79
C GLU A 93 11.97 3.66 15.11
N ASN A 94 11.32 4.50 15.91
CA ASN A 94 9.91 4.36 16.21
C ASN A 94 9.03 4.54 14.95
N LYS A 95 9.42 5.39 13.99
CA LYS A 95 8.72 5.49 12.69
C LYS A 95 8.85 4.19 11.89
N ILE A 96 10.02 3.55 11.88
CA ILE A 96 10.23 2.24 11.24
C ILE A 96 9.34 1.18 11.90
N LEU A 97 9.41 1.05 13.23
CA LEU A 97 8.69 0.03 13.98
C LEU A 97 7.17 0.19 13.86
N ASN A 98 6.66 1.42 13.96
CA ASN A 98 5.23 1.68 13.80
C ASN A 98 4.75 1.50 12.36
N SER A 99 5.59 1.76 11.34
CA SER A 99 5.25 1.47 9.94
C SER A 99 5.15 -0.05 9.70
N PHE A 100 6.07 -0.82 10.28
CA PHE A 100 5.98 -2.28 10.27
C PHE A 100 4.70 -2.76 10.96
N LEU A 101 4.45 -2.31 12.19
CA LEU A 101 3.26 -2.67 12.96
C LEU A 101 1.97 -2.29 12.22
N PHE A 102 1.95 -1.09 11.64
CA PHE A 102 0.83 -0.58 10.88
C PHE A 102 0.46 -1.52 9.73
N ARG A 103 1.43 -2.08 8.98
CA ARG A 103 1.11 -3.00 7.88
C ARG A 103 0.65 -4.38 8.32
N VAL A 104 1.06 -4.87 9.49
CA VAL A 104 0.61 -6.16 10.01
C VAL A 104 -0.75 -6.10 10.73
N ILE A 105 -1.26 -4.90 11.02
CA ILE A 105 -2.64 -4.66 11.52
C ILE A 105 -3.55 -4.12 10.40
N ASN A 106 -3.02 -3.16 9.65
CA ASN A 106 -3.61 -2.41 8.53
C ASN A 106 -5.03 -1.89 8.81
N LYS A 107 -5.26 -1.32 10.00
CA LYS A 107 -6.55 -0.70 10.36
C LYS A 107 -6.34 0.45 11.33
N SER A 108 -6.44 1.67 10.81
CA SER A 108 -6.26 2.93 11.54
C SER A 108 -7.20 3.07 12.73
N GLU A 109 -8.45 2.62 12.65
CA GLU A 109 -9.38 2.67 13.80
C GLU A 109 -8.89 1.81 14.95
N THR A 110 -8.40 0.59 14.66
CA THR A 110 -7.82 -0.28 15.70
C THR A 110 -6.61 0.37 16.32
N LEU A 111 -5.72 0.95 15.52
CA LEU A 111 -4.52 1.60 16.04
C LEU A 111 -4.85 2.82 16.91
N ASN A 112 -5.87 3.61 16.55
CA ASN A 112 -6.36 4.71 17.37
C ASN A 112 -6.90 4.23 18.73
N GLU A 113 -7.75 3.20 18.75
CA GLU A 113 -8.31 2.64 19.98
C GLU A 113 -7.22 2.04 20.91
N LEU A 114 -6.08 1.65 20.35
CA LEU A 114 -4.92 1.18 21.10
C LEU A 114 -3.97 2.32 21.52
N ASN A 115 -4.29 3.57 21.19
CA ASN A 115 -3.42 4.76 21.27
C ASN A 115 -2.03 4.56 20.63
N ALA A 116 -1.99 3.90 19.47
CA ALA A 116 -0.82 3.94 18.61
C ALA A 116 -0.73 5.32 17.90
N PRO A 117 0.46 5.75 17.44
CA PRO A 117 1.74 5.02 17.46
C PRO A 117 2.34 4.84 18.86
N PHE A 118 3.21 3.85 18.98
CA PHE A 118 3.92 3.52 20.21
C PHE A 118 5.34 4.07 20.23
N ASP A 119 5.78 4.52 21.40
CA ASP A 119 7.21 4.70 21.69
C ASP A 119 7.76 3.38 22.22
N PHE A 120 8.26 2.52 21.33
CA PHE A 120 8.77 1.20 21.66
C PHE A 120 9.99 1.26 22.59
N SER A 121 10.74 2.37 22.58
CA SER A 121 11.90 2.57 23.48
C SER A 121 11.52 2.72 24.95
N LYS A 122 10.27 3.13 25.23
CA LYS A 122 9.72 3.32 26.58
C LYS A 122 8.66 2.29 26.95
N MET A 123 8.21 1.50 25.99
CA MET A 123 7.21 0.47 26.20
C MET A 123 7.80 -0.68 27.03
N THR A 124 7.02 -1.19 27.98
CA THR A 124 7.36 -2.39 28.75
C THR A 124 6.45 -3.55 28.38
N LEU A 125 6.85 -4.78 28.71
CA LEU A 125 5.96 -5.95 28.57
C LEU A 125 4.69 -5.82 29.41
N ASN A 126 4.76 -5.15 30.57
CA ASN A 126 3.60 -4.91 31.41
C ASN A 126 2.60 -3.97 30.72
N ASP A 127 3.08 -2.96 30.00
CA ASP A 127 2.18 -2.09 29.21
C ASP A 127 1.43 -2.90 28.15
N ILE A 128 2.08 -3.87 27.50
CA ILE A 128 1.44 -4.72 26.49
C ILE A 128 0.46 -5.71 27.14
N ASN A 129 0.92 -6.45 28.16
CA ASN A 129 0.16 -7.54 28.76
C ASN A 129 -1.07 -7.08 29.53
N GLU A 130 -1.00 -5.90 30.15
CA GLU A 130 -2.08 -5.35 30.95
C GLU A 130 -2.82 -4.25 30.18
N LYS A 131 -2.16 -3.11 29.88
CA LYS A 131 -2.84 -1.91 29.38
C LYS A 131 -3.37 -2.10 27.95
N ILE A 132 -2.57 -2.65 27.04
CA ILE A 132 -3.02 -2.85 25.64
C ILE A 132 -4.04 -3.97 25.58
N ARG A 133 -3.88 -5.05 26.35
CA ARG A 133 -4.86 -6.14 26.42
C ARG A 133 -6.19 -5.68 26.99
N GLU A 134 -6.19 -4.84 28.02
CA GLU A 134 -7.41 -4.22 28.55
C GLU A 134 -8.14 -3.43 27.45
N ARG A 135 -7.39 -2.71 26.60
CA ARG A 135 -7.99 -2.00 25.45
C ARG A 135 -8.58 -2.95 24.42
N THR A 136 -7.88 -4.02 24.02
CA THR A 136 -8.44 -4.99 23.06
C THR A 136 -9.71 -5.66 23.60
N TYR A 137 -9.72 -5.97 24.90
CA TYR A 137 -10.89 -6.49 25.60
C TYR A 137 -12.05 -5.48 25.62
N ASN A 138 -11.79 -4.23 25.99
CA ASN A 138 -12.81 -3.17 26.04
C ASN A 138 -13.42 -2.86 24.67
N ILE A 139 -12.63 -2.91 23.59
CA ILE A 139 -13.14 -2.77 22.21
C ILE A 139 -14.15 -3.89 21.91
N SER A 140 -13.77 -5.13 22.25
CA SER A 140 -14.61 -6.32 22.02
C SER A 140 -15.89 -6.30 22.87
N LEU A 141 -15.82 -5.80 24.11
CA LEU A 141 -17.00 -5.63 24.96
C LEU A 141 -17.98 -4.59 24.40
N LYS A 142 -17.46 -3.45 23.93
CA LYS A 142 -18.29 -2.37 23.36
C LYS A 142 -18.89 -2.76 22.01
N ASN A 143 -18.17 -3.55 21.23
CA ASN A 143 -18.58 -3.99 19.90
C ASN A 143 -18.11 -5.44 19.65
N PRO A 144 -18.92 -6.45 20.00
CA PRO A 144 -18.55 -7.86 19.82
C PRO A 144 -18.24 -8.26 18.38
N ASP A 145 -18.80 -7.54 17.41
CA ASP A 145 -18.59 -7.78 15.97
C ASP A 145 -17.40 -6.97 15.40
N TYR A 146 -16.60 -6.32 16.26
CA TYR A 146 -15.49 -5.50 15.82
C TYR A 146 -14.39 -6.33 15.14
N VAL A 147 -14.13 -6.02 13.87
CA VAL A 147 -13.04 -6.64 13.12
C VAL A 147 -11.75 -5.85 13.32
N PHE A 148 -10.79 -6.41 14.05
CA PHE A 148 -9.53 -5.73 14.41
C PHE A 148 -8.57 -5.45 13.24
N PHE A 149 -8.70 -6.17 12.14
CA PHE A 149 -7.84 -6.07 10.96
C PHE A 149 -8.70 -5.67 9.76
N SER A 150 -8.16 -4.87 8.84
CA SER A 150 -8.90 -4.66 7.59
C SER A 150 -8.90 -5.94 6.74
N ALA A 151 -9.84 -6.02 5.80
CA ALA A 151 -9.88 -7.10 4.81
C ALA A 151 -8.81 -6.94 3.71
N ALA A 152 -8.01 -5.88 3.75
CA ALA A 152 -6.90 -5.67 2.86
C ALA A 152 -5.65 -6.38 3.40
N TYR A 153 -4.73 -6.74 2.50
CA TYR A 153 -3.46 -7.40 2.78
C TYR A 153 -3.55 -8.88 3.24
N ILE A 154 -2.56 -9.67 2.85
CA ILE A 154 -2.49 -11.12 3.13
C ILE A 154 -1.89 -11.32 4.53
N LEU A 155 -2.72 -11.15 5.57
CA LEU A 155 -2.28 -11.20 6.98
C LEU A 155 -2.35 -12.60 7.63
N GLY A 156 -2.67 -13.64 6.86
CA GLY A 156 -2.70 -15.02 7.39
C GLY A 156 -1.33 -15.50 7.88
N GLY A 157 -0.27 -15.15 7.15
CA GLY A 157 1.12 -15.47 7.50
C GLY A 157 1.55 -14.90 8.86
N PRO A 158 1.46 -13.57 9.09
CA PRO A 158 1.83 -12.96 10.36
C PRO A 158 0.99 -13.48 11.54
N LYS A 159 -0.34 -13.58 11.38
CA LYS A 159 -1.27 -14.05 12.44
C LYS A 159 -0.88 -15.41 13.02
N VAL A 160 -0.37 -16.31 12.20
CA VAL A 160 0.07 -17.64 12.61
C VAL A 160 1.51 -17.64 13.08
N ASN A 161 2.44 -17.14 12.27
CA ASN A 161 3.87 -17.32 12.54
C ASN A 161 4.38 -16.42 13.67
N PHE A 162 3.79 -15.24 13.86
CA PHE A 162 4.14 -14.42 15.03
C PHE A 162 3.66 -15.08 16.32
N GLY A 163 2.51 -15.77 16.30
CA GLY A 163 2.07 -16.60 17.43
C GLY A 163 3.08 -17.70 17.77
N LYS A 164 3.55 -18.45 16.76
CA LYS A 164 4.59 -19.49 16.94
C LYS A 164 5.92 -18.93 17.44
N PHE A 165 6.31 -17.74 16.97
CA PHE A 165 7.49 -17.05 17.47
C PHE A 165 7.34 -16.73 18.96
N LEU A 166 6.20 -16.17 19.37
CA LEU A 166 5.94 -15.82 20.76
C LEU A 166 5.83 -17.04 21.67
N GLU A 167 5.23 -18.13 21.20
CA GLU A 167 5.16 -19.39 21.94
C GLU A 167 6.56 -19.89 22.32
N LYS A 168 7.52 -19.81 21.40
CA LYS A 168 8.92 -20.15 21.68
C LYS A 168 9.62 -19.13 22.60
N LYS A 169 9.23 -17.85 22.52
CA LYS A 169 9.88 -16.75 23.25
C LYS A 169 9.39 -16.63 24.69
N GLU A 170 8.09 -16.86 24.93
CA GLU A 170 7.41 -16.68 26.21
C GLU A 170 6.98 -18.01 26.85
N SER A 171 7.19 -19.14 26.19
CA SER A 171 6.72 -20.47 26.64
C SER A 171 5.21 -20.55 26.88
N SER A 172 4.43 -19.69 26.21
CA SER A 172 2.96 -19.66 26.33
C SER A 172 2.31 -19.20 25.03
N VAL A 173 1.08 -19.68 24.78
CA VAL A 173 0.33 -19.34 23.56
C VAL A 173 -0.41 -18.02 23.76
N GLU A 174 0.05 -16.96 23.11
CA GLU A 174 -0.71 -15.72 23.01
C GLU A 174 -1.95 -15.93 22.12
N LYS A 175 -3.16 -15.69 22.63
CA LYS A 175 -4.41 -15.91 21.87
C LYS A 175 -4.87 -14.65 21.14
N ASP A 176 -4.54 -13.47 21.64
CA ASP A 176 -4.96 -12.21 21.04
C ASP A 176 -4.06 -11.87 19.84
N MET A 177 -4.64 -11.85 18.64
CA MET A 177 -3.89 -11.60 17.40
C MET A 177 -3.27 -10.20 17.35
N VAL A 178 -3.90 -9.19 17.94
CA VAL A 178 -3.37 -7.83 17.98
C VAL A 178 -2.15 -7.80 18.91
N ILE A 179 -2.27 -8.42 20.08
CA ILE A 179 -1.14 -8.54 21.02
C ILE A 179 0.01 -9.32 20.38
N ARG A 180 -0.27 -10.37 19.58
CA ARG A 180 0.77 -11.07 18.80
C ARG A 180 1.56 -10.12 17.91
N MET A 181 0.88 -9.23 17.17
CA MET A 181 1.55 -8.28 16.27
C MET A 181 2.44 -7.31 17.04
N ILE A 182 1.93 -6.76 18.14
CA ILE A 182 2.65 -5.76 18.95
C ILE A 182 3.86 -6.39 19.63
N LYS A 183 3.70 -7.55 20.29
CA LYS A 183 4.81 -8.28 20.92
C LYS A 183 5.86 -8.71 19.92
N PHE A 184 5.46 -9.11 18.71
CA PHE A 184 6.43 -9.46 17.67
C PHE A 184 7.36 -8.28 17.34
N VAL A 185 6.80 -7.10 17.11
CA VAL A 185 7.59 -5.88 16.84
C VAL A 185 8.42 -5.50 18.07
N PHE A 186 7.84 -5.57 19.27
CA PHE A 186 8.54 -5.29 20.53
C PHE A 186 9.79 -6.16 20.72
N TYR A 187 9.66 -7.48 20.54
CA TYR A 187 10.79 -8.41 20.71
C TYR A 187 11.83 -8.36 19.59
N ASN A 188 11.44 -7.91 18.39
CA ASN A 188 12.34 -7.84 17.23
C ASN A 188 12.81 -6.41 16.93
N GLN A 189 12.61 -5.45 17.84
CA GLN A 189 12.83 -4.03 17.55
C GLN A 189 14.24 -3.73 17.01
N GLU A 190 15.28 -4.27 17.66
CA GLU A 190 16.67 -4.07 17.27
C GLU A 190 16.97 -4.72 15.92
N ILE A 191 16.47 -5.94 15.70
CA ILE A 191 16.68 -6.69 14.45
C ILE A 191 16.02 -5.95 13.28
N ILE A 192 14.77 -5.51 13.46
CA ILE A 192 14.02 -4.74 12.44
C ILE A 192 14.79 -3.46 12.10
N VAL A 193 15.11 -2.65 13.10
CA VAL A 193 15.76 -1.34 12.90
C VAL A 193 17.16 -1.48 12.31
N ASN A 194 17.98 -2.39 12.84
CA ASN A 194 19.37 -2.54 12.40
C ASN A 194 19.45 -3.02 10.96
N GLY A 195 18.65 -4.03 10.56
CA GLY A 195 18.68 -4.49 9.18
C GLY A 195 18.15 -3.46 8.18
N VAL A 196 17.16 -2.64 8.56
CA VAL A 196 16.74 -1.49 7.74
C VAL A 196 17.87 -0.47 7.59
N LYS A 197 18.54 -0.10 8.69
CA LYS A 197 19.62 0.90 8.69
C LYS A 197 20.89 0.44 7.98
N SER A 198 21.19 -0.87 8.01
CA SER A 198 22.39 -1.43 7.40
C SER A 198 22.24 -1.75 5.91
N SER A 199 21.02 -1.72 5.38
CA SER A 199 20.74 -2.03 3.97
C SER A 199 21.31 -0.94 3.06
N VAL A 200 21.99 -1.34 1.98
CA VAL A 200 22.63 -0.40 1.04
C VAL A 200 21.77 -0.08 -0.19
N ASN A 201 20.69 -0.83 -0.41
CA ASN A 201 19.70 -0.57 -1.47
C ASN A 201 18.29 -1.03 -1.08
N GLN A 202 17.33 -0.77 -1.94
CA GLN A 202 15.91 -1.09 -1.75
C GLN A 202 15.65 -2.60 -1.61
N PHE A 203 16.35 -3.42 -2.40
CA PHE A 203 16.17 -4.86 -2.40
C PHE A 203 16.67 -5.52 -1.10
N GLU A 204 17.73 -4.97 -0.50
CA GLU A 204 18.21 -5.42 0.81
C GLU A 204 17.22 -5.10 1.93
N VAL A 205 16.63 -3.89 1.94
CA VAL A 205 15.57 -3.56 2.91
C VAL A 205 14.40 -4.52 2.75
N PHE A 206 13.98 -4.77 1.50
CA PHE A 206 12.92 -5.72 1.20
C PHE A 206 13.24 -7.14 1.68
N ASN A 207 14.42 -7.66 1.37
CA ASN A 207 14.83 -9.02 1.77
C ASN A 207 14.94 -9.15 3.30
N HIS A 208 15.43 -8.10 3.98
CA HIS A 208 15.43 -8.04 5.44
C HIS A 208 14.02 -8.13 6.01
N LEU A 209 13.09 -7.31 5.53
CA LEU A 209 11.69 -7.33 5.95
C LEU A 209 11.00 -8.67 5.66
N LYS A 210 11.30 -9.28 4.51
CA LYS A 210 10.81 -10.60 4.11
C LYS A 210 11.36 -11.74 4.97
N SER A 211 12.54 -11.57 5.58
CA SER A 211 13.19 -12.63 6.37
C SER A 211 12.39 -13.05 7.62
N PHE A 212 11.51 -12.17 8.11
CA PHE A 212 10.65 -12.46 9.25
C PHE A 212 9.55 -13.47 8.89
N SER A 213 9.56 -14.64 9.54
CA SER A 213 8.57 -15.70 9.28
C SER A 213 7.14 -15.18 9.41
N GLY A 214 6.35 -15.34 8.34
CA GLY A 214 5.00 -14.81 8.22
C GLY A 214 4.91 -13.58 7.31
N ILE A 215 6.00 -12.86 7.05
CA ILE A 215 6.06 -11.78 6.06
C ILE A 215 6.37 -12.37 4.69
N GLY A 216 5.39 -12.35 3.77
CA GLY A 216 5.60 -12.72 2.37
C GLY A 216 6.00 -11.52 1.50
N ASP A 217 6.29 -11.76 0.22
CA ASP A 217 6.73 -10.75 -0.76
C ASP A 217 5.86 -9.50 -0.76
N PHE A 218 4.55 -9.70 -0.92
CA PHE A 218 3.60 -8.60 -0.95
C PHE A 218 3.66 -7.75 0.32
N LEU A 219 3.74 -8.36 1.50
CA LEU A 219 3.71 -7.61 2.77
C LEU A 219 5.05 -6.90 3.02
N ALA A 220 6.18 -7.55 2.73
CA ALA A 220 7.51 -6.94 2.82
C ALA A 220 7.61 -5.70 1.92
N TYR A 221 7.13 -5.79 0.67
CA TYR A 221 7.12 -4.66 -0.24
C TYR A 221 6.25 -3.52 0.28
N GLN A 222 5.08 -3.82 0.83
CA GLN A 222 4.16 -2.79 1.32
C GLN A 222 4.69 -2.11 2.59
N ILE A 223 5.47 -2.81 3.42
CA ILE A 223 6.24 -2.20 4.52
C ILE A 223 7.36 -1.33 3.96
N PHE A 224 8.14 -1.81 2.98
CA PHE A 224 9.20 -1.02 2.34
C PHE A 224 8.66 0.33 1.81
N VAL A 225 7.56 0.33 1.06
CA VAL A 225 6.95 1.57 0.52
C VAL A 225 6.43 2.49 1.63
N ASP A 226 6.04 1.96 2.79
CA ASP A 226 5.71 2.83 3.92
C ASP A 226 6.93 3.55 4.50
N LEU A 227 8.09 2.86 4.50
CA LEU A 227 9.34 3.45 4.95
C LEU A 227 9.83 4.57 4.03
N THR A 228 9.54 4.50 2.72
CA THR A 228 9.94 5.54 1.75
C THR A 228 9.29 6.90 2.01
N TYR A 229 8.20 6.93 2.78
CA TYR A 229 7.57 8.18 3.21
C TYR A 229 8.31 8.86 4.37
N ILE A 230 9.16 8.15 5.12
CA ILE A 230 9.95 8.74 6.19
C ILE A 230 11.01 9.66 5.57
N ILE A 231 11.01 10.94 5.96
CA ILE A 231 11.86 11.96 5.33
C ILE A 231 13.37 11.65 5.32
N ASN A 232 13.87 10.96 6.34
CA ASN A 232 15.28 10.58 6.48
C ASN A 232 15.57 9.13 6.03
N PHE A 233 14.57 8.43 5.46
CA PHE A 233 14.81 7.10 4.90
C PHE A 233 15.57 7.24 3.57
N PRO A 234 16.62 6.44 3.34
CA PRO A 234 17.59 6.71 2.28
C PRO A 234 17.13 6.33 0.88
N PHE A 235 15.96 5.71 0.70
CA PHE A 235 15.48 5.21 -0.59
C PHE A 235 14.06 5.67 -0.92
N THR A 236 13.68 5.53 -2.18
CA THR A 236 12.34 5.79 -2.69
C THR A 236 11.71 4.56 -3.33
N GLU A 237 10.41 4.67 -3.57
CA GLU A 237 9.62 3.70 -4.31
C GLU A 237 9.76 3.81 -5.84
N MET A 238 10.60 4.72 -6.35
CA MET A 238 10.69 5.01 -7.80
C MET A 238 11.47 3.96 -8.58
N ASN A 239 12.41 3.26 -7.94
CA ASN A 239 13.34 2.34 -8.61
C ASN A 239 13.31 0.92 -8.05
N PHE A 240 12.25 0.54 -7.34
CA PHE A 240 12.10 -0.82 -6.80
C PHE A 240 10.62 -1.20 -6.70
N VAL A 241 10.27 -2.38 -7.21
CA VAL A 241 8.90 -2.88 -7.20
C VAL A 241 8.87 -4.39 -7.06
N ILE A 242 7.86 -4.90 -6.36
CA ILE A 242 7.55 -6.32 -6.25
C ILE A 242 6.09 -6.49 -6.60
N SER A 243 5.82 -7.29 -7.63
CA SER A 243 4.46 -7.47 -8.11
C SER A 243 3.64 -8.36 -7.17
N GLY A 244 2.54 -7.81 -6.63
CA GLY A 244 1.57 -8.62 -5.89
C GLY A 244 0.71 -9.48 -6.82
N PRO A 245 -0.06 -10.46 -6.28
CA PRO A 245 -0.89 -11.35 -7.12
C PRO A 245 -1.93 -10.63 -7.99
N GLY A 246 -2.44 -9.49 -7.52
CA GLY A 246 -3.34 -8.64 -8.31
C GLY A 246 -2.61 -7.95 -9.46
N CYS A 247 -1.43 -7.42 -9.18
CA CYS A 247 -0.55 -6.79 -10.15
C CYS A 247 -0.15 -7.77 -11.26
N GLU A 248 0.29 -8.99 -10.93
CA GLU A 248 0.64 -10.01 -11.94
C GLU A 248 -0.52 -10.31 -12.91
N ARG A 249 -1.75 -10.43 -12.38
CA ARG A 249 -2.93 -10.63 -13.23
C ARG A 249 -3.23 -9.40 -14.08
N GLY A 250 -3.04 -8.20 -13.55
CA GLY A 250 -3.19 -6.95 -14.31
C GLY A 250 -2.24 -6.87 -15.49
N ILE A 251 -0.98 -7.24 -15.27
CA ILE A 251 0.02 -7.31 -16.33
C ILE A 251 -0.39 -8.33 -17.40
N ASN A 252 -0.96 -9.47 -17.02
CA ASN A 252 -1.52 -10.44 -17.98
C ASN A 252 -2.69 -9.89 -18.81
N TRP A 253 -3.43 -8.90 -18.30
CA TRP A 253 -4.43 -8.20 -19.11
C TRP A 253 -3.79 -7.21 -20.06
N ILE A 254 -2.81 -6.43 -19.59
CA ILE A 254 -2.21 -5.32 -20.35
C ILE A 254 -1.33 -5.86 -21.50
N PHE A 255 -0.52 -6.90 -21.25
CA PHE A 255 0.48 -7.38 -22.18
C PHE A 255 0.03 -8.67 -22.86
N SER A 256 -0.35 -8.59 -24.14
CA SER A 256 -0.59 -9.77 -24.99
C SER A 256 0.71 -10.53 -25.27
N ASN A 257 1.83 -9.82 -25.34
CA ASN A 257 3.18 -10.40 -25.37
C ASN A 257 4.12 -9.48 -24.58
N ARG A 258 4.81 -10.04 -23.59
CA ARG A 258 5.75 -9.32 -22.71
C ARG A 258 7.14 -9.17 -23.32
N ASP A 259 7.40 -9.76 -24.48
CA ASP A 259 8.72 -9.86 -25.09
C ASP A 259 9.77 -10.34 -24.07
N GLY A 260 9.49 -11.40 -23.32
CA GLY A 260 10.42 -11.97 -22.33
C GLY A 260 10.67 -11.15 -21.06
N MET A 261 9.92 -10.06 -20.83
CA MET A 261 9.93 -9.35 -19.55
C MET A 261 9.19 -10.12 -18.46
N ASN A 262 9.73 -10.07 -17.23
CA ASN A 262 9.00 -10.49 -16.03
C ASN A 262 7.96 -9.41 -15.61
N SER A 263 7.20 -9.67 -14.55
CA SER A 263 6.12 -8.77 -14.11
C SER A 263 6.65 -7.41 -13.66
N GLU A 264 7.71 -7.37 -12.86
CA GLU A 264 8.35 -6.15 -12.37
C GLU A 264 8.90 -5.31 -13.54
N GLU A 265 9.56 -5.96 -14.50
CA GLU A 265 10.05 -5.33 -15.73
C GLU A 265 8.91 -4.72 -16.56
N CYS A 266 7.76 -5.39 -16.65
CA CYS A 266 6.56 -4.83 -17.29
C CYS A 266 6.06 -3.57 -16.58
N LEU A 267 6.13 -3.48 -15.25
CA LEU A 267 5.74 -2.27 -14.51
C LEU A 267 6.67 -1.11 -14.80
N PHE A 268 7.99 -1.34 -14.74
CA PHE A 268 8.97 -0.34 -15.14
C PHE A 268 8.77 0.11 -16.58
N TRP A 269 8.65 -0.85 -17.49
CA TRP A 269 8.50 -0.57 -18.92
C TRP A 269 7.26 0.28 -19.18
N PHE A 270 6.11 -0.08 -18.61
CA PHE A 270 4.86 0.67 -18.81
C PHE A 270 4.97 2.07 -18.23
N THR A 271 5.52 2.22 -17.02
CA THR A 271 5.66 3.52 -16.35
C THR A 271 6.54 4.48 -17.17
N ILE A 272 7.66 4.00 -17.71
CA ILE A 272 8.58 4.82 -18.50
C ILE A 272 8.00 5.16 -19.89
N ASN A 273 7.19 4.28 -20.47
CA ASN A 273 6.64 4.45 -21.81
C ASN A 273 5.21 5.00 -21.86
N GLN A 274 4.61 5.36 -20.72
CA GLN A 274 3.18 5.73 -20.63
C GLN A 274 2.77 6.84 -21.60
N ASP A 275 3.62 7.85 -21.83
CA ASP A 275 3.31 8.97 -22.73
C ASP A 275 3.32 8.50 -24.19
N HIS A 276 4.30 7.67 -24.57
CA HIS A 276 4.37 7.08 -25.91
C HIS A 276 3.22 6.08 -26.15
N ILE A 277 2.83 5.32 -25.13
CA ILE A 277 1.66 4.43 -25.20
C ILE A 277 0.40 5.28 -25.41
N ALA A 278 0.24 6.38 -24.68
CA ALA A 278 -0.91 7.27 -24.82
C ALA A 278 -1.00 7.86 -26.25
N GLU A 279 0.12 8.34 -26.78
CA GLU A 279 0.21 8.83 -28.16
C GLU A 279 -0.19 7.75 -29.18
N LYS A 280 0.38 6.55 -29.05
CA LYS A 280 0.13 5.42 -29.95
C LYS A 280 -1.33 4.99 -29.99
N TYR A 281 -2.03 5.04 -28.85
CA TYR A 281 -3.43 4.62 -28.76
C TYR A 281 -4.44 5.79 -28.79
N HIS A 282 -3.95 7.01 -29.03
CA HIS A 282 -4.74 8.25 -29.05
C HIS A 282 -5.54 8.47 -27.75
N GLU A 283 -4.88 8.25 -26.60
CA GLU A 283 -5.45 8.47 -25.28
C GLU A 283 -4.95 9.79 -24.67
N GLU A 284 -5.82 10.49 -23.95
CA GLU A 284 -5.43 11.69 -23.21
C GLU A 284 -4.60 11.30 -21.98
N TRP A 285 -3.32 11.68 -21.94
CA TRP A 285 -2.45 11.39 -20.80
C TRP A 285 -1.52 12.56 -20.49
N GLU A 286 -2.12 13.70 -20.16
CA GLU A 286 -1.38 14.88 -19.74
C GLU A 286 -1.39 14.99 -18.21
N LEU A 287 -0.30 14.56 -17.56
CA LEU A 287 -0.21 14.52 -16.09
C LEU A 287 -0.45 15.89 -15.45
N ASP A 288 -0.03 16.97 -16.09
CA ASP A 288 -0.26 18.35 -15.63
C ASP A 288 -1.76 18.69 -15.55
N LYS A 289 -2.58 18.15 -16.46
CA LYS A 289 -4.04 18.32 -16.45
C LYS A 289 -4.70 17.36 -15.46
N ILE A 290 -4.28 16.11 -15.46
CA ILE A 290 -4.84 15.06 -14.59
C ILE A 290 -4.63 15.41 -13.11
N PHE A 291 -3.44 15.90 -12.77
CA PHE A 291 -3.03 16.24 -11.41
C PHE A 291 -2.95 17.77 -11.17
N HIS A 292 -3.71 18.58 -11.91
CA HIS A 292 -3.66 20.05 -11.85
C HIS A 292 -3.84 20.66 -10.45
N PHE A 293 -4.46 19.91 -9.53
CA PHE A 293 -4.68 20.31 -8.13
C PHE A 293 -3.51 20.02 -7.19
N LEU A 294 -2.43 19.42 -7.69
CA LEU A 294 -1.18 19.20 -6.96
C LEU A 294 -0.13 20.28 -7.30
N PRO A 295 0.88 20.49 -6.44
CA PRO A 295 2.12 21.19 -6.81
C PRO A 295 2.75 20.58 -8.06
N LYS A 296 3.39 21.40 -8.91
CA LYS A 296 3.84 20.98 -10.25
C LYS A 296 4.81 19.80 -10.18
N GLU A 297 5.71 19.82 -9.21
CA GLU A 297 6.70 18.79 -8.92
C GLU A 297 6.10 17.44 -8.49
N GLU A 298 4.84 17.41 -8.04
CA GLU A 298 4.14 16.20 -7.61
C GLU A 298 3.23 15.60 -8.71
N ARG A 299 3.11 16.28 -9.86
CA ARG A 299 2.26 15.86 -11.01
C ARG A 299 2.92 14.79 -11.85
N VAL A 300 3.28 13.70 -11.18
CA VAL A 300 3.95 12.53 -11.76
C VAL A 300 3.10 11.29 -11.56
N TYR A 301 3.21 10.30 -12.44
CA TYR A 301 2.66 8.96 -12.23
C TYR A 301 3.82 8.01 -11.99
N THR A 302 3.88 7.43 -10.79
CA THR A 302 5.08 6.73 -10.30
C THR A 302 5.02 5.22 -10.54
N LEU A 303 6.16 4.55 -10.35
CA LEU A 303 6.22 3.08 -10.37
C LEU A 303 5.28 2.45 -9.33
N MET A 304 5.16 3.07 -8.15
CA MET A 304 4.23 2.62 -7.11
C MET A 304 2.76 2.85 -7.50
N ASP A 305 2.46 3.97 -8.19
CA ASP A 305 1.12 4.20 -8.74
C ASP A 305 0.79 3.12 -9.78
N MET A 306 1.77 2.71 -10.60
CA MET A 306 1.65 1.62 -11.56
C MET A 306 1.42 0.26 -10.92
N GLU A 307 2.13 -0.11 -9.84
CA GLU A 307 1.89 -1.38 -9.13
C GLU A 307 0.49 -1.42 -8.50
N ASN A 308 0.15 -0.36 -7.76
CA ASN A 308 -1.06 -0.30 -6.95
C ASN A 308 -2.32 -0.02 -7.78
N SER A 309 -2.40 1.15 -8.40
CA SER A 309 -3.60 1.56 -9.15
C SER A 309 -3.54 1.16 -10.62
N GLY A 310 -2.35 1.01 -11.19
CA GLY A 310 -2.18 0.64 -12.59
C GLY A 310 -2.48 -0.82 -12.85
N ALA A 311 -1.73 -1.73 -12.23
CA ALA A 311 -1.79 -3.15 -12.50
C ALA A 311 -2.77 -3.89 -11.58
N CYS A 312 -2.73 -3.67 -10.27
CA CYS A 312 -3.63 -4.39 -9.36
C CYS A 312 -5.10 -4.03 -9.60
N GLU A 313 -5.42 -2.75 -9.82
CA GLU A 313 -6.80 -2.33 -10.07
C GLU A 313 -7.29 -2.58 -11.49
N ILE A 314 -6.41 -2.62 -12.50
CA ILE A 314 -6.85 -3.02 -13.86
C ILE A 314 -7.27 -4.49 -13.90
N ASP A 315 -6.64 -5.39 -13.13
CA ASP A 315 -7.16 -6.76 -12.95
C ASP A 315 -8.59 -6.74 -12.40
N LYS A 316 -8.84 -5.94 -11.35
CA LYS A 316 -10.16 -5.83 -10.73
C LYS A 316 -11.18 -5.27 -11.74
N ARG A 317 -10.83 -4.21 -12.46
CA ARG A 317 -11.67 -3.59 -13.48
C ARG A 317 -11.98 -4.55 -14.62
N CYS A 318 -10.97 -5.15 -15.25
CA CYS A 318 -11.13 -6.05 -16.41
C CYS A 318 -11.92 -7.31 -16.04
N ARG A 319 -11.68 -7.91 -14.87
CA ARG A 319 -12.51 -9.03 -14.40
C ARG A 319 -13.98 -8.65 -14.19
N THR A 320 -14.25 -7.40 -13.81
CA THR A 320 -15.61 -6.89 -13.66
C THR A 320 -16.26 -6.60 -14.99
N LYS A 321 -15.56 -5.89 -15.89
CA LYS A 321 -16.08 -5.43 -17.17
C LYS A 321 -16.20 -6.54 -18.20
N PHE A 322 -15.19 -7.40 -18.31
CA PHE A 322 -15.08 -8.42 -19.35
C PHE A 322 -15.31 -9.84 -18.81
N GLY A 323 -15.05 -10.07 -17.53
CA GLY A 323 -15.09 -11.41 -16.93
C GLY A 323 -16.36 -11.75 -16.17
N ASN A 324 -17.36 -10.85 -16.10
CA ASN A 324 -18.58 -10.99 -15.30
C ASN A 324 -18.34 -11.34 -13.81
N LYS A 325 -17.15 -11.04 -13.27
CA LYS A 325 -16.83 -11.27 -11.85
C LYS A 325 -17.15 -10.02 -11.05
N ARG A 326 -17.77 -10.17 -9.88
CA ARG A 326 -18.08 -9.03 -9.01
C ARG A 326 -16.99 -8.85 -7.95
N PRO A 327 -16.43 -7.63 -7.79
CA PRO A 327 -15.54 -7.34 -6.67
C PRO A 327 -16.25 -7.59 -5.33
N LYS A 328 -15.50 -8.11 -4.35
CA LYS A 328 -16.05 -8.45 -3.03
C LYS A 328 -16.53 -7.23 -2.25
N GLN A 329 -15.85 -6.09 -2.42
CA GLN A 329 -16.11 -4.87 -1.64
C GLN A 329 -16.93 -3.88 -2.46
N LYS A 330 -18.16 -3.62 -2.01
CA LYS A 330 -19.01 -2.57 -2.55
C LYS A 330 -18.63 -1.21 -1.99
N TYR A 331 -18.79 -0.18 -2.82
CA TYR A 331 -18.72 1.21 -2.37
C TYR A 331 -20.10 1.63 -1.86
N HIS A 332 -20.14 2.28 -0.70
CA HIS A 332 -21.37 2.83 -0.13
C HIS A 332 -21.18 4.34 -0.02
N TYR A 333 -22.06 5.09 -0.67
CA TYR A 333 -22.12 6.53 -0.45
C TYR A 333 -22.54 6.78 0.99
N GLN A 334 -21.69 7.46 1.75
CA GLN A 334 -22.11 7.98 3.04
C GLN A 334 -23.08 9.13 2.74
N SER A 335 -24.36 8.95 3.08
CA SER A 335 -25.27 10.08 3.18
C SER A 335 -24.77 10.93 4.33
N ASN A 336 -24.19 12.09 4.03
CA ASN A 336 -24.05 13.11 5.05
C ASN A 336 -25.48 13.46 5.47
N ASN A 337 -25.97 12.88 6.56
CA ASN A 337 -27.08 13.42 7.31
C ASN A 337 -26.59 14.74 7.89
N LEU A 338 -26.58 15.79 7.05
CA LEU A 338 -26.74 17.15 7.49
C LEU A 338 -28.16 17.23 8.05
N SER A 339 -28.33 16.79 9.30
CA SER A 339 -29.42 17.25 10.12
C SER A 339 -29.26 18.76 10.19
N LEU A 340 -30.05 19.47 9.38
CA LEU A 340 -30.30 20.89 9.52
C LEU A 340 -30.70 21.14 10.98
N LEU A 341 -29.79 21.76 11.74
CA LEU A 341 -30.09 22.46 12.98
C LEU A 341 -29.91 23.95 12.71
#